data_AF-A0A5N6JDZ4-F1
#
_entry.id   AF-A0A5N6JDZ4-F1
#
_cell.length_a   1.000
_cell.length_b   1.000
_cell.length_c   1.000
_cell.angle_alpha   90.00
_cell.angle_beta   90.00
_cell.angle_gamma   90.00
#
_symmetry.space_group_name_H-M   'P 1'
#
loop_
_entity.id
_entity.type
_entity.pdbx_description
1 polymer ?
#
loop_
_entity_poly.entity_id
_entity_poly.type
_entity_poly.pdbx_seq_one_letter_code
_entity_poly.pdbx_strand_id
1 'polypeptide(L)'
;MSNPRSTKQARANLAGDAHVTHLEHDNASTQSANGAINSEELLRLVDQLSHDQLRDIVIKAAEAHSDEMREKERNRVINFDSLSKSVWYSINVAHRKLKGSRQYDVAGDVWYEVLDTIKSIAQQCGPLTSLQTRLNGLSVLRKIGKTICLSDNDVVGHEVQKQFQSDHSLEEAMIEILSTMSEGERRAIREEESSEEDLWPEMLELDDFAYNSCLSERLNEVMDLINPPRACKDAFDNGAHLKCG
;
A
#
# COMPACT_ATOMS: atom_id res chain seq x y z
N MET A 1 2.32 47.14 39.28
CA MET A 1 2.02 46.37 40.51
C MET A 1 1.32 45.08 40.10
N SER A 2 1.74 43.96 40.70
CA SER A 2 1.07 42.66 40.75
C SER A 2 1.15 41.71 39.54
N ASN A 3 2.17 40.85 39.54
CA ASN A 3 2.00 39.39 39.38
C ASN A 3 1.95 38.78 40.81
N PRO A 4 1.62 37.49 41.11
CA PRO A 4 1.33 36.32 40.23
C PRO A 4 0.17 35.41 40.76
N ARG A 5 -0.19 34.30 40.06
CA ARG A 5 -0.05 32.89 40.53
C ARG A 5 -0.90 31.85 39.78
N SER A 6 -0.22 30.74 39.51
CA SER A 6 -0.71 29.42 39.12
C SER A 6 -1.45 28.72 40.27
N THR A 7 -2.43 27.89 39.94
CA THR A 7 -2.85 26.76 40.79
C THR A 7 -3.28 25.57 39.95
N LYS A 8 -2.46 24.51 40.04
CA LYS A 8 -2.83 23.11 39.79
C LYS A 8 -4.03 22.73 40.68
N GLN A 9 -4.98 21.98 40.13
CA GLN A 9 -5.80 21.05 40.92
C GLN A 9 -6.03 19.76 40.14
N ALA A 10 -5.37 18.70 40.60
CA ALA A 10 -5.74 17.32 40.37
C ALA A 10 -7.07 17.03 41.08
N ARG A 11 -7.92 16.20 40.49
CA ARG A 11 -9.04 15.57 41.21
C ARG A 11 -8.86 14.06 41.18
N ALA A 12 -8.90 13.53 42.40
CA ALA A 12 -8.66 12.17 42.80
C ALA A 12 -9.89 11.27 42.52
N ASN A 13 -9.58 10.00 42.34
CA ASN A 13 -10.52 8.88 42.36
C ASN A 13 -11.16 8.75 43.75
N LEU A 14 -12.47 8.52 43.79
CA LEU A 14 -13.18 8.07 44.98
C LEU A 14 -13.84 6.74 44.68
N ALA A 15 -13.27 5.71 45.28
CA ALA A 15 -13.85 4.39 45.44
C ALA A 15 -15.12 4.50 46.30
N GLY A 16 -16.19 3.84 45.87
CA GLY A 16 -17.40 3.61 46.65
C GLY A 16 -17.55 2.11 46.85
N ASP A 17 -17.39 1.69 48.10
CA ASP A 17 -17.48 0.30 48.54
C ASP A 17 -18.90 -0.04 49.03
N ALA A 18 -19.28 -1.30 48.76
CA ALA A 18 -20.26 -2.16 49.42
C ALA A 18 -21.72 -1.70 49.56
N HIS A 19 -22.65 -2.53 49.06
CA HIS A 19 -23.72 -3.14 49.88
C HIS A 19 -24.06 -4.54 49.34
N VAL A 20 -23.95 -5.53 50.23
CA VAL A 20 -24.38 -6.91 50.05
C VAL A 20 -25.87 -6.98 50.36
N THR A 21 -26.68 -7.51 49.45
CA THR A 21 -27.97 -8.11 49.79
C THR A 21 -28.12 -9.46 49.12
N HIS A 22 -28.31 -10.44 49.99
CA HIS A 22 -28.56 -11.85 49.74
C HIS A 22 -29.98 -12.01 49.16
N LEU A 23 -30.12 -12.62 47.99
CA LEU A 23 -31.37 -13.25 47.56
C LEU A 23 -31.02 -14.58 46.87
N GLU A 24 -31.56 -15.64 47.46
CA GLU A 24 -31.42 -17.02 47.04
C GLU A 24 -32.25 -17.32 45.80
N HIS A 25 -31.73 -18.28 45.02
CA HIS A 25 -32.42 -19.20 44.11
C HIS A 25 -33.45 -18.63 43.11
N ASP A 26 -33.09 -18.68 41.82
CA ASP A 26 -33.80 -19.61 40.95
C ASP A 26 -32.93 -20.13 39.80
N ASN A 27 -33.06 -21.44 39.61
CA ASN A 27 -32.37 -22.29 38.66
C ASN A 27 -32.91 -22.04 37.25
N ALA A 28 -32.09 -21.53 36.34
CA ALA A 28 -32.34 -21.64 34.91
C ALA A 28 -31.01 -21.83 34.17
N SER A 29 -30.78 -23.09 33.80
CA SER A 29 -29.65 -23.58 33.03
C SER A 29 -29.41 -22.78 31.74
N THR A 30 -28.26 -22.14 31.65
CA THR A 30 -27.51 -21.96 30.40
C THR A 30 -26.02 -22.14 30.73
N GLN A 31 -25.62 -23.40 30.89
CA GLN A 31 -24.22 -23.79 30.88
C GLN A 31 -23.65 -23.48 29.49
N SER A 32 -22.98 -22.33 29.38
CA SER A 32 -21.99 -22.07 28.36
C SER A 32 -20.81 -23.02 28.59
N ALA A 33 -20.80 -24.15 27.88
CA ALA A 33 -19.71 -25.10 27.88
C ALA A 33 -18.55 -24.56 27.04
N ASN A 34 -17.76 -23.65 27.61
CA ASN A 34 -16.38 -23.45 27.15
C ASN A 34 -15.54 -24.63 27.65
N GLY A 35 -15.55 -25.72 26.88
CA GLY A 35 -14.71 -26.88 27.12
C GLY A 35 -13.24 -26.50 26.97
N ALA A 36 -12.51 -26.43 28.08
CA ALA A 36 -11.05 -26.45 28.04
C ALA A 36 -10.61 -27.73 27.32
N ILE A 37 -9.91 -27.60 26.20
CA ILE A 37 -9.40 -28.73 25.42
C ILE A 37 -8.49 -29.53 26.35
N ASN A 38 -8.91 -30.74 26.73
CA ASN A 38 -8.11 -31.62 27.57
C ASN A 38 -6.96 -32.20 26.75
N SER A 39 -5.76 -31.68 26.98
CA SER A 39 -4.53 -32.07 26.27
C SER A 39 -4.22 -33.56 26.39
N GLU A 40 -4.58 -34.21 27.50
CA GLU A 40 -4.33 -35.64 27.72
C GLU A 40 -5.22 -36.51 26.82
N GLU A 41 -6.49 -36.10 26.68
CA GLU A 41 -7.46 -36.78 25.81
C GLU A 41 -7.12 -36.57 24.33
N LEU A 42 -6.64 -35.37 23.98
CA LEU A 42 -6.16 -35.07 22.64
C LEU A 42 -4.99 -35.98 22.24
N LEU A 43 -4.01 -36.20 23.14
CA LEU A 43 -2.87 -37.08 22.88
C LEU A 43 -3.30 -38.53 22.70
N ARG A 44 -4.26 -39.03 23.50
CA ARG A 44 -4.81 -40.38 23.29
C ARG A 44 -5.54 -40.55 21.97
N LEU A 45 -6.21 -39.50 21.49
CA LEU A 45 -6.88 -39.51 20.19
C LEU A 45 -5.86 -39.49 19.04
N VAL A 46 -4.77 -38.74 19.18
CA VAL A 46 -3.68 -38.69 18.20
C VAL A 46 -2.99 -40.05 18.06
N ASP A 47 -2.75 -40.77 19.16
CA ASP A 47 -2.16 -42.12 19.16
C ASP A 47 -3.03 -43.17 18.46
N GLN A 48 -4.33 -42.91 18.29
CA GLN A 48 -5.28 -43.80 17.62
C GLN A 48 -5.40 -43.55 16.12
N LEU A 49 -4.77 -42.50 15.60
CA LEU A 49 -4.82 -42.15 14.19
C LEU A 49 -3.87 -43.01 13.35
N SER A 50 -4.31 -43.38 12.16
CA SER A 50 -3.43 -44.00 11.17
C SER A 50 -2.41 -43.00 10.63
N HIS A 51 -1.32 -43.52 10.07
CA HIS A 51 -0.29 -42.67 9.46
C HIS A 51 -0.85 -41.78 8.33
N ASP A 52 -1.82 -42.28 7.55
CA ASP A 52 -2.46 -41.51 6.49
C ASP A 52 -3.34 -40.38 7.05
N GLN A 53 -4.05 -40.62 8.17
CA GLN A 53 -4.84 -39.59 8.85
C GLN A 53 -3.96 -38.50 9.45
N LEU A 54 -2.84 -38.88 10.07
CA LEU A 54 -1.85 -37.93 10.59
C LEU A 54 -1.25 -37.07 9.45
N ARG A 55 -0.90 -37.69 8.33
CA ARG A 55 -0.40 -36.98 7.14
C ARG A 55 -1.43 -36.00 6.61
N ASP A 56 -2.69 -36.40 6.48
CA ASP A 56 -3.79 -35.54 6.02
C ASP A 56 -4.03 -34.36 6.97
N ILE A 57 -3.97 -34.58 8.28
CA ILE A 57 -4.10 -33.52 9.29
C ILE A 57 -2.95 -32.51 9.18
N VAL A 58 -1.69 -32.98 9.03
CA VAL A 58 -0.54 -32.07 8.89
C VAL A 58 -0.64 -31.25 7.60
N ILE A 59 -1.08 -31.85 6.50
CA ILE A 59 -1.31 -31.14 5.23
C ILE A 59 -2.39 -30.08 5.41
N LYS A 60 -3.55 -30.44 5.96
CA LYS A 60 -4.67 -29.51 6.21
C LYS A 60 -4.30 -28.40 7.19
N ALA A 61 -3.52 -28.70 8.22
CA ALA A 61 -3.04 -27.71 9.16
C ALA A 61 -2.04 -26.73 8.52
N ALA A 62 -1.16 -27.23 7.63
CA ALA A 62 -0.25 -26.38 6.87
C ALA A 62 -1.00 -25.48 5.88
N GLU A 63 -2.02 -26.01 5.18
CA GLU A 63 -2.88 -25.25 4.28
C GLU A 63 -3.65 -24.15 5.03
N ALA A 64 -4.32 -24.52 6.14
CA ALA A 64 -5.08 -23.59 6.97
C ALA A 64 -4.21 -22.48 7.57
N HIS A 65 -3.01 -22.82 8.05
CA HIS A 65 -2.04 -21.83 8.54
C HIS A 65 -1.57 -20.91 7.40
N SER A 66 -1.38 -21.44 6.19
CA SER A 66 -1.02 -20.61 5.03
C SER A 66 -2.13 -19.63 4.66
N ASP A 67 -3.39 -20.08 4.72
CA ASP A 67 -4.54 -19.26 4.39
C ASP A 67 -4.78 -18.17 5.46
N GLU A 68 -4.61 -18.50 6.74
CA GLU A 68 -4.67 -17.53 7.83
C GLU A 68 -3.58 -16.45 7.70
N MET A 69 -2.35 -16.86 7.37
CA MET A 69 -1.25 -15.93 7.13
C MET A 69 -1.51 -15.02 5.92
N ARG A 70 -2.04 -15.57 4.81
CA ARG A 70 -2.42 -14.80 3.63
C ARG A 70 -3.53 -13.80 3.93
N GLU A 71 -4.50 -14.17 4.74
CA GLU A 71 -5.59 -13.29 5.15
C GLU A 71 -5.09 -12.15 6.05
N LYS A 72 -4.16 -12.45 6.97
CA LYS A 72 -3.49 -11.41 7.78
C LYS A 72 -2.70 -10.43 6.91
N GLU A 73 -1.97 -10.93 5.91
CA GLU A 73 -1.23 -10.11 4.95
C GLU A 73 -2.17 -9.20 4.14
N ARG A 74 -3.31 -9.75 3.68
CA ARG A 74 -4.35 -9.02 2.94
C ARG A 74 -5.06 -7.95 3.77
N ASN A 75 -5.10 -8.10 5.09
CA ASN A 75 -5.74 -7.12 5.99
C ASN A 75 -4.75 -6.07 6.52
N ARG A 76 -3.45 -6.26 6.32
CA ARG A 76 -2.45 -5.26 6.70
C ARG A 76 -2.46 -4.11 5.68
N VAL A 77 -2.47 -2.89 6.21
CA VAL A 77 -2.29 -1.66 5.41
C VAL A 77 -0.91 -1.09 5.72
N ILE A 78 -0.09 -0.92 4.69
CA ILE A 78 1.21 -0.26 4.78
C ILE A 78 1.06 1.18 4.31
N ASN A 79 1.62 2.14 5.06
CA ASN A 79 1.66 3.55 4.69
C ASN A 79 3.09 3.98 4.36
N PHE A 80 3.31 4.46 3.14
CA PHE A 80 4.59 4.87 2.58
C PHE A 80 4.82 6.40 2.59
N ASP A 81 3.93 7.22 3.15
CA ASP A 81 4.01 8.70 3.05
C ASP A 81 5.32 9.28 3.60
N SER A 82 5.92 8.63 4.59
CA SER A 82 7.23 9.04 5.11
C SER A 82 8.34 8.94 4.06
N LEU A 83 8.23 8.01 3.10
CA LEU A 83 9.20 7.79 2.04
C LEU A 83 9.19 8.94 1.03
N SER A 84 8.01 9.42 0.60
CA SER A 84 7.95 10.59 -0.31
C SER A 84 8.58 11.84 0.33
N LYS A 85 8.35 12.06 1.64
CA LYS A 85 8.96 13.15 2.40
C LYS A 85 10.48 12.99 2.51
N SER A 86 10.95 11.76 2.72
CA SER A 86 12.38 11.44 2.78
C SER A 86 13.06 11.70 1.44
N VAL A 87 12.48 11.21 0.34
CA VAL A 87 12.96 11.45 -1.03
C VAL A 87 13.02 12.95 -1.33
N TRP A 88 11.94 13.69 -1.03
CA TRP A 88 11.93 15.13 -1.21
C TRP A 88 13.04 15.83 -0.43
N TYR A 89 13.27 15.43 0.82
CA TYR A 89 14.33 15.97 1.65
C TYR A 89 15.73 15.65 1.11
N SER A 90 15.97 14.40 0.70
CA SER A 90 17.26 13.93 0.17
C SER A 90 17.65 14.73 -1.08
N ILE A 91 16.69 14.93 -2.00
CA ILE A 91 16.89 15.69 -3.23
C ILE A 91 17.03 17.20 -2.95
N ASN A 92 16.09 17.81 -2.24
CA ASN A 92 15.95 19.28 -2.22
C ASN A 92 16.59 19.98 -1.01
N VAL A 93 16.94 19.25 0.06
CA VAL A 93 17.30 19.89 1.34
C VAL A 93 18.61 19.39 1.91
N ALA A 94 18.87 18.08 1.91
CA ALA A 94 19.99 17.46 2.63
C ALA A 94 21.34 18.08 2.24
N HIS A 95 21.52 18.38 0.96
CA HIS A 95 22.82 18.78 0.38
C HIS A 95 22.88 20.24 -0.07
N ARG A 96 21.84 21.05 0.18
CA ARG A 96 21.74 22.45 -0.30
C ARG A 96 22.86 23.39 0.19
N LYS A 97 23.53 23.04 1.30
CA LYS A 97 24.62 23.84 1.87
C LYS A 97 25.99 23.48 1.30
N LEU A 98 26.08 22.41 0.51
CA LEU A 98 27.31 22.00 -0.15
C LEU A 98 27.58 22.90 -1.35
N LYS A 99 28.86 23.01 -1.73
CA LYS A 99 29.23 23.66 -3.00
C LYS A 99 28.87 22.73 -4.16
N GLY A 100 28.60 23.29 -5.34
CA GLY A 100 28.14 22.54 -6.52
C GLY A 100 28.99 21.30 -6.85
N SER A 101 30.32 21.37 -6.78
CA SER A 101 31.17 20.19 -7.02
C SER A 101 30.91 19.05 -6.02
N ARG A 102 30.70 19.38 -4.75
CA ARG A 102 30.36 18.38 -3.72
C ARG A 102 28.92 17.90 -3.83
N GLN A 103 28.02 18.72 -4.35
CA GLN A 103 26.64 18.29 -4.66
C GLN A 103 26.66 17.27 -5.80
N TYR A 104 27.48 17.51 -6.83
CA TYR A 104 27.69 16.55 -7.90
C TYR A 104 28.22 15.20 -7.38
N ASP A 105 29.24 15.23 -6.51
CA ASP A 105 29.83 14.01 -5.94
C ASP A 105 28.81 13.12 -5.18
N VAL A 106 27.80 13.71 -4.54
CA VAL A 106 26.77 12.98 -3.76
C VAL A 106 25.48 12.69 -4.55
N ALA A 107 25.28 13.30 -5.72
CA ALA A 107 24.03 13.18 -6.45
C ALA A 107 23.76 11.73 -6.91
N GLY A 108 24.81 10.97 -7.23
CA GLY A 108 24.69 9.54 -7.55
C GLY A 108 24.16 8.72 -6.37
N ASP A 109 24.65 8.98 -5.15
CA ASP A 109 24.18 8.30 -3.94
C ASP A 109 22.70 8.62 -3.65
N VAL A 110 22.30 9.89 -3.83
CA VAL A 110 20.91 10.32 -3.70
C VAL A 110 20.02 9.62 -4.73
N TRP A 111 20.46 9.54 -6.00
CA TRP A 111 19.72 8.81 -7.03
C TRP A 111 19.53 7.33 -6.66
N TYR A 112 20.59 6.64 -6.19
CA TYR A 112 20.49 5.26 -5.75
C TYR A 112 19.52 5.07 -4.57
N GLU A 113 19.49 6.00 -3.60
CA GLU A 113 18.55 5.97 -2.47
C GLU A 113 17.09 6.08 -2.96
N VAL A 114 16.83 6.99 -3.90
CA VAL A 114 15.50 7.18 -4.50
C VAL A 114 15.08 5.93 -5.27
N LEU A 115 16.00 5.36 -6.05
CA LEU A 115 15.79 4.12 -6.80
C LEU A 115 15.44 2.94 -5.90
N ASP A 116 16.20 2.75 -4.80
CA ASP A 116 15.94 1.69 -3.83
C ASP A 116 14.59 1.88 -3.12
N THR A 117 14.24 3.13 -2.81
CA THR A 117 12.94 3.50 -2.25
C THR A 117 11.79 3.10 -3.17
N ILE A 118 11.88 3.42 -4.47
CA ILE A 118 10.87 3.07 -5.48
C ILE A 118 10.69 1.54 -5.55
N LYS A 119 11.79 0.79 -5.66
CA LYS A 119 11.77 -0.68 -5.72
C LYS A 119 11.19 -1.30 -4.46
N SER A 120 11.54 -0.77 -3.29
CA SER A 120 11.03 -1.23 -2.01
C SER A 120 9.51 -1.03 -1.87
N ILE A 121 8.96 0.07 -2.38
CA ILE A 121 7.52 0.31 -2.40
C ILE A 121 6.81 -0.74 -3.29
N ALA A 122 7.30 -0.96 -4.51
CA ALA A 122 6.72 -1.95 -5.43
C ALA A 122 6.71 -3.36 -4.84
N GLN A 123 7.84 -3.79 -4.27
CA GLN A 123 7.96 -5.10 -3.60
C GLN A 123 6.97 -5.28 -2.45
N GLN A 124 6.73 -4.21 -1.68
CA GLN A 124 5.77 -4.22 -0.57
C GLN A 124 4.30 -4.09 -1.00
N CYS A 125 4.04 -3.88 -2.30
CA CYS A 125 2.72 -3.79 -2.90
C CYS A 125 2.35 -5.04 -3.74
N GLY A 126 2.99 -6.18 -3.48
CA GLY A 126 2.79 -7.42 -4.21
C GLY A 126 1.34 -7.96 -4.21
N PRO A 127 1.07 -9.05 -4.94
CA PRO A 127 -0.29 -9.51 -5.26
C PRO A 127 -1.12 -9.97 -4.05
N LEU A 128 -0.48 -10.25 -2.93
CA LEU A 128 -1.15 -10.68 -1.70
C LEU A 128 -1.49 -9.52 -0.75
N THR A 129 -1.13 -8.29 -1.12
CA THR A 129 -1.33 -7.10 -0.27
C THR A 129 -2.75 -6.54 -0.42
N SER A 130 -3.18 -5.73 0.55
CA SER A 130 -4.46 -5.03 0.49
C SER A 130 -4.51 -4.05 -0.69
N LEU A 131 -5.70 -3.87 -1.28
CA LEU A 131 -5.94 -2.80 -2.24
C LEU A 131 -5.52 -1.43 -1.70
N GLN A 132 -5.82 -1.15 -0.42
CA GLN A 132 -5.41 0.09 0.23
C GLN A 132 -3.89 0.31 0.22
N THR A 133 -3.09 -0.75 0.44
CA THR A 133 -1.63 -0.67 0.36
C THR A 133 -1.18 -0.35 -1.05
N ARG A 134 -1.77 -1.00 -2.06
CA ARG A 134 -1.46 -0.73 -3.48
C ARG A 134 -1.78 0.71 -3.89
N LEU A 135 -2.95 1.22 -3.48
CA LEU A 135 -3.35 2.61 -3.73
C LEU A 135 -2.41 3.60 -3.02
N ASN A 136 -2.02 3.33 -1.77
CA ASN A 136 -1.05 4.15 -1.06
C ASN A 136 0.34 4.10 -1.74
N GLY A 137 0.78 2.93 -2.18
CA GLY A 137 2.01 2.76 -2.95
C GLY A 137 2.01 3.59 -4.23
N LEU A 138 0.94 3.50 -5.03
CA LEU A 138 0.77 4.31 -6.24
C LEU A 138 0.79 5.81 -5.95
N SER A 139 0.07 6.28 -4.93
CA SER A 139 0.07 7.69 -4.52
C SER A 139 1.47 8.16 -4.13
N VAL A 140 2.23 7.37 -3.38
CA VAL A 140 3.59 7.74 -2.97
C VAL A 140 4.58 7.70 -4.13
N LEU A 141 4.49 6.71 -5.04
CA LEU A 141 5.27 6.70 -6.27
C LEU A 141 4.95 7.93 -7.13
N ARG A 142 3.67 8.31 -7.23
CA ARG A 142 3.25 9.55 -7.93
C ARG A 142 3.94 10.78 -7.32
N LYS A 143 3.90 10.91 -5.98
CA LYS A 143 4.56 12.02 -5.24
C LYS A 143 6.07 12.05 -5.45
N ILE A 144 6.73 10.88 -5.49
CA ILE A 144 8.15 10.74 -5.81
C ILE A 144 8.43 11.20 -7.24
N GLY A 145 7.64 10.74 -8.22
CA GLY A 145 7.74 11.17 -9.61
C GLY A 145 7.63 12.68 -9.77
N LYS A 146 6.64 13.29 -9.11
CA LYS A 146 6.46 14.75 -9.11
C LYS A 146 7.66 15.47 -8.50
N THR A 147 8.23 14.92 -7.43
CA THR A 147 9.46 15.45 -6.82
C THR A 147 10.61 15.44 -7.82
N ILE A 148 10.85 14.32 -8.51
CA ILE A 148 11.91 14.19 -9.52
C ILE A 148 11.70 15.22 -10.64
N CYS A 149 10.47 15.35 -11.15
CA CYS A 149 10.16 16.29 -12.23
C CYS A 149 10.41 17.75 -11.85
N LEU A 150 10.12 18.15 -10.61
CA LEU A 150 10.18 19.54 -10.15
C LEU A 150 11.52 19.94 -9.50
N SER A 151 12.47 19.01 -9.36
CA SER A 151 13.73 19.25 -8.65
C SER A 151 14.86 19.66 -9.61
N ASP A 152 14.72 20.77 -10.33
CA ASP A 152 15.76 21.29 -11.24
C ASP A 152 16.58 22.47 -10.67
N ASN A 153 16.28 22.86 -9.43
CA ASN A 153 16.75 24.12 -8.84
C ASN A 153 18.19 24.06 -8.28
N ASP A 154 18.77 22.87 -8.12
CA ASP A 154 20.15 22.68 -7.64
C ASP A 154 20.85 21.52 -8.36
N VAL A 155 22.16 21.35 -8.09
CA VAL A 155 22.99 20.34 -8.78
C VAL A 155 22.53 18.91 -8.45
N VAL A 156 22.09 18.66 -7.21
CA VAL A 156 21.64 17.31 -6.83
C VAL A 156 20.36 16.96 -7.57
N GLY A 157 19.36 17.84 -7.50
CA GLY A 157 18.09 17.65 -8.19
C GLY A 157 18.29 17.49 -9.69
N HIS A 158 19.08 18.36 -10.32
CA HIS A 158 19.35 18.30 -11.75
C HIS A 158 20.00 16.96 -12.18
N GLU A 159 21.01 16.49 -11.44
CA GLU A 159 21.66 15.21 -11.76
C GLU A 159 20.73 14.02 -11.49
N VAL A 160 19.93 14.03 -10.42
CA VAL A 160 18.92 12.98 -10.16
C VAL A 160 17.88 12.95 -11.28
N GLN A 161 17.35 14.11 -11.68
CA GLN A 161 16.41 14.25 -12.78
C GLN A 161 16.98 13.65 -14.07
N LYS A 162 18.23 13.98 -14.39
CA LYS A 162 18.93 13.46 -15.57
C LYS A 162 19.08 11.94 -15.56
N GLN A 163 19.35 11.31 -14.42
CA GLN A 163 19.41 9.84 -14.36
C GLN A 163 18.06 9.20 -14.72
N PHE A 164 16.97 9.75 -14.20
CA PHE A 164 15.60 9.29 -14.47
C PHE A 164 15.08 9.61 -15.88
N GLN A 165 15.84 10.31 -16.73
CA GLN A 165 15.53 10.42 -18.17
C GLN A 165 15.77 9.09 -18.90
N SER A 166 16.67 8.24 -18.38
CA SER A 166 16.98 6.93 -18.96
C SER A 166 16.63 5.74 -18.06
N ASP A 167 16.24 6.01 -16.81
CA ASP A 167 15.84 4.99 -15.84
C ASP A 167 14.32 4.95 -15.72
N HIS A 168 13.72 3.82 -16.12
CA HIS A 168 12.28 3.61 -16.13
C HIS A 168 11.74 2.97 -14.84
N SER A 169 12.54 2.89 -13.77
CA SER A 169 12.19 2.15 -12.55
C SER A 169 10.94 2.70 -11.87
N LEU A 170 10.64 4.00 -12.03
CA LEU A 170 9.43 4.60 -11.48
C LEU A 170 8.19 4.06 -12.19
N GLU A 171 8.17 4.07 -13.52
CA GLU A 171 7.07 3.57 -14.32
C GLU A 171 6.94 2.05 -14.18
N GLU A 172 8.06 1.33 -14.15
CA GLU A 172 8.08 -0.11 -13.91
C GLU A 172 7.46 -0.47 -12.56
N ALA A 173 7.80 0.26 -11.50
CA ALA A 173 7.19 0.07 -10.19
C ALA A 173 5.67 0.34 -10.20
N MET A 174 5.22 1.40 -10.87
CA MET A 174 3.79 1.69 -11.00
C MET A 174 3.05 0.60 -11.79
N ILE A 175 3.63 0.14 -12.90
CA ILE A 175 3.11 -0.94 -13.75
C ILE A 175 3.05 -2.26 -12.95
N GLU A 176 4.08 -2.56 -12.16
CA GLU A 176 4.12 -3.76 -11.32
C GLU A 176 2.95 -3.78 -10.35
N ILE A 177 2.72 -2.67 -9.63
CA ILE A 177 1.59 -2.56 -8.69
C ILE A 177 0.26 -2.72 -9.41
N LEU A 178 0.04 -1.97 -10.51
CA LEU A 178 -1.20 -2.02 -11.29
C LEU A 178 -1.46 -3.40 -11.91
N SER A 179 -0.40 -4.15 -12.26
CA SER A 179 -0.52 -5.49 -12.83
C SER A 179 -1.05 -6.52 -11.82
N THR A 180 -0.91 -6.24 -10.52
CA THR A 180 -1.51 -7.08 -9.46
C THR A 180 -2.96 -6.73 -9.14
N MET A 181 -3.47 -5.62 -9.68
CA MET A 181 -4.83 -5.16 -9.50
C MET A 181 -5.75 -5.72 -10.59
N SER A 182 -6.98 -6.06 -10.21
CA SER A 182 -8.04 -6.42 -11.15
C SER A 182 -8.47 -5.21 -11.98
N GLU A 183 -9.11 -5.46 -13.12
CA GLU A 183 -9.64 -4.38 -13.98
C GLU A 183 -10.68 -3.51 -13.23
N GLY A 184 -11.48 -4.12 -12.36
CA GLY A 184 -12.44 -3.39 -11.53
C GLY A 184 -11.76 -2.45 -10.53
N GLU A 185 -10.71 -2.91 -9.85
CA GLU A 185 -9.91 -2.08 -8.94
C GLU A 185 -9.20 -0.93 -9.69
N ARG A 186 -8.63 -1.20 -10.87
CA ARG A 186 -8.01 -0.14 -11.70
C ARG A 186 -9.02 0.88 -12.19
N ARG A 187 -10.22 0.44 -12.54
CA ARG A 187 -11.34 1.31 -12.95
C ARG A 187 -11.81 2.21 -11.82
N ALA A 188 -11.86 1.68 -10.60
CA ALA A 188 -12.27 2.44 -9.41
C ALA A 188 -11.36 3.66 -9.17
N ILE A 189 -10.06 3.58 -9.50
CA ILE A 189 -9.12 4.72 -9.41
C ILE A 189 -9.65 5.97 -10.15
N ARG A 190 -10.38 5.79 -11.26
CA ARG A 190 -10.94 6.90 -12.04
C ARG A 190 -12.28 7.41 -11.54
N GLU A 191 -13.03 6.52 -10.89
CA GLU A 191 -14.44 6.73 -10.51
C GLU A 191 -14.57 7.26 -9.07
N GLU A 192 -13.48 7.24 -8.31
CA GLU A 192 -13.39 7.87 -6.99
C GLU A 192 -13.40 9.40 -7.13
N GLU A 193 -14.59 10.00 -6.99
CA GLU A 193 -14.79 11.44 -6.77
C GLU A 193 -15.05 11.67 -5.27
N SER A 194 -14.03 11.68 -4.41
CA SER A 194 -14.25 12.00 -2.99
C SER A 194 -13.01 12.29 -2.15
N SER A 195 -12.04 13.07 -2.64
CA SER A 195 -11.13 13.85 -1.78
C SER A 195 -10.31 14.88 -2.56
N GLU A 196 -9.64 15.78 -1.83
CA GLU A 196 -8.61 16.69 -2.37
C GLU A 196 -7.35 15.94 -2.87
N GLU A 197 -7.26 14.62 -2.67
CA GLU A 197 -6.15 13.72 -3.00
C GLU A 197 -6.58 12.56 -3.93
N ASP A 198 -7.51 12.81 -4.87
CA ASP A 198 -7.98 11.79 -5.80
C ASP A 198 -6.83 11.34 -6.74
N LEU A 199 -6.51 10.05 -6.70
CA LEU A 199 -5.31 9.50 -7.35
C LEU A 199 -5.29 9.71 -8.87
N TRP A 200 -6.43 9.71 -9.55
CA TRP A 200 -6.47 9.87 -11.01
C TRP A 200 -6.12 11.27 -11.51
N PRO A 201 -6.77 12.37 -11.04
CA PRO A 201 -6.33 13.73 -11.32
C PRO A 201 -4.85 13.96 -11.02
N GLU A 202 -4.39 13.36 -9.93
CA GLU A 202 -3.01 13.41 -9.47
C GLU A 202 -2.01 12.73 -10.43
N MET A 203 -2.39 11.61 -11.03
CA MET A 203 -1.63 10.91 -12.07
C MET A 203 -1.58 11.71 -13.38
N LEU A 204 -2.69 12.35 -13.76
CA LEU A 204 -2.74 13.24 -14.93
C LEU A 204 -1.81 14.47 -14.75
N GLU A 205 -1.77 15.02 -13.53
CA GLU A 205 -0.85 16.12 -13.20
C GLU A 205 0.61 15.67 -13.34
N LEU A 206 0.93 14.45 -12.91
CA LEU A 206 2.28 13.90 -13.09
C LEU A 206 2.64 13.74 -14.57
N ASP A 207 1.71 13.25 -15.39
CA ASP A 207 1.90 13.08 -16.84
C ASP A 207 2.28 14.40 -17.53
N ASP A 208 1.60 15.49 -17.18
CA ASP A 208 1.92 16.83 -17.68
C ASP A 208 3.34 17.29 -17.26
N PHE A 209 3.73 17.05 -16.00
CA PHE A 209 5.10 17.38 -15.56
C PHE A 209 6.17 16.52 -16.24
N ALA A 210 5.90 15.24 -16.43
CA ALA A 210 6.85 14.30 -17.05
C ALA A 210 7.08 14.66 -18.52
N TYR A 211 6.01 14.99 -19.25
CA TYR A 211 6.07 15.47 -20.63
C TYR A 211 6.97 16.69 -20.79
N ASN A 212 6.85 17.67 -19.90
CA ASN A 212 7.65 18.90 -19.93
C ASN A 212 9.13 18.69 -19.59
N SER A 213 9.46 17.62 -18.86
CA SER A 213 10.81 17.34 -18.35
C SER A 213 11.54 16.24 -19.14
N CYS A 214 10.92 15.68 -20.19
CA CYS A 214 11.35 14.46 -20.88
C CYS A 214 11.61 13.29 -19.90
N LEU A 215 10.81 13.22 -18.84
CA LEU A 215 10.86 12.14 -17.86
C LEU A 215 9.73 11.17 -18.14
N SER A 216 9.96 9.92 -17.77
CA SER A 216 8.93 8.89 -17.71
C SER A 216 8.31 8.53 -19.07
N GLU A 217 9.14 8.13 -20.04
CA GLU A 217 8.70 7.75 -21.40
C GLU A 217 7.61 6.67 -21.42
N ARG A 218 7.52 5.87 -20.34
CA ARG A 218 6.55 4.77 -20.20
C ARG A 218 5.35 5.14 -19.33
N LEU A 219 5.22 6.39 -18.91
CA LEU A 219 4.10 6.81 -18.06
C LEU A 219 2.76 6.64 -18.79
N ASN A 220 2.74 6.74 -20.12
CA ASN A 220 1.57 6.41 -20.93
C ASN A 220 1.09 4.97 -20.71
N GLU A 221 2.00 4.00 -20.49
CA GLU A 221 1.61 2.60 -20.19
C GLU A 221 0.89 2.51 -18.85
N VAL A 222 1.34 3.29 -17.85
CA VAL A 222 0.67 3.40 -16.54
C VAL A 222 -0.74 3.99 -16.72
N MET A 223 -0.85 5.05 -17.52
CA MET A 223 -2.12 5.69 -17.82
C MET A 223 -3.08 4.76 -18.58
N ASP A 224 -2.57 3.96 -19.53
CA ASP A 224 -3.35 2.99 -20.30
C ASP A 224 -3.82 1.81 -19.44
N LEU A 225 -3.07 1.39 -18.42
CA LEU A 225 -3.50 0.35 -17.49
C LEU A 225 -4.69 0.79 -16.64
N ILE A 226 -4.74 2.06 -16.25
CA ILE A 226 -5.83 2.65 -15.49
C ILE A 226 -6.99 3.03 -16.42
N ASN A 227 -6.67 3.61 -17.57
CA ASN A 227 -7.60 4.13 -18.56
C ASN A 227 -7.33 3.64 -19.98
N PRO A 228 -7.66 2.37 -20.26
CA PRO A 228 -7.38 1.80 -21.58
C PRO A 228 -8.14 2.56 -22.67
N PRO A 229 -7.51 2.80 -23.83
CA PRO A 229 -8.18 3.43 -24.95
C PRO A 229 -9.41 2.63 -25.35
N ARG A 230 -10.49 3.34 -25.73
CA ARG A 230 -11.72 2.69 -26.18
C ARG A 230 -11.36 1.80 -27.38
N ALA A 231 -11.50 0.48 -27.23
CA ALA A 231 -11.35 -0.42 -28.35
C ALA A 231 -12.27 0.05 -29.48
N CYS A 232 -11.71 0.33 -30.66
CA CYS A 232 -12.50 0.36 -31.88
C CYS A 232 -13.17 -1.02 -31.97
N LYS A 233 -14.46 -1.07 -31.66
CA LYS A 233 -15.29 -2.20 -32.06
C LYS A 233 -15.36 -2.14 -33.58
N ASP A 234 -14.43 -2.81 -34.24
CA ASP A 234 -14.52 -3.04 -35.67
C ASP A 234 -15.86 -3.72 -35.95
N ALA A 235 -16.68 -3.01 -36.72
CA ALA A 235 -17.94 -3.47 -37.23
C ALA A 235 -17.71 -4.62 -38.21
N PHE A 236 -17.54 -5.84 -37.70
CA PHE A 236 -17.75 -7.04 -38.48
C PHE A 236 -19.16 -7.57 -38.19
N ASP A 237 -20.15 -6.87 -38.74
CA ASP A 237 -21.46 -7.47 -38.96
C ASP A 237 -22.05 -6.89 -40.26
N ASN A 238 -21.92 -7.65 -41.34
CA ASN A 238 -23.00 -7.97 -42.27
C ASN A 238 -22.45 -8.78 -43.45
N GLY A 239 -22.37 -10.09 -43.23
CA GLY A 239 -22.43 -11.07 -44.31
C GLY A 239 -23.81 -11.01 -44.96
N ALA A 240 -23.99 -10.14 -45.95
CA ALA A 240 -25.13 -10.20 -46.84
C ALA A 240 -24.86 -11.23 -47.95
N HIS A 241 -25.47 -12.40 -47.78
CA HIS A 241 -25.67 -13.44 -48.78
C HIS A 241 -26.12 -12.86 -50.15
N LEU A 242 -25.24 -12.90 -51.15
CA LEU A 242 -25.64 -12.90 -52.55
C LEU A 242 -25.90 -14.36 -52.97
N LYS A 243 -27.18 -14.76 -52.97
CA LYS A 243 -27.64 -15.88 -53.80
C LYS A 243 -28.02 -15.31 -55.17
N CYS A 244 -27.18 -15.54 -56.17
CA CYS A 244 -27.59 -15.39 -57.56
C CYS A 244 -28.46 -16.59 -57.93
N GLY A 245 -29.72 -16.31 -58.27
CA GLY A 245 -30.52 -17.11 -59.20
C GLY A 245 -30.47 -16.49 -60.58
#